data_AF-A0A1B6HDB6-F1
#
_entry.id   AF-A0A1B6HDB6-F1
#
_cell.length_a   1.000
_cell.length_b   1.000
_cell.length_c   1.000
_cell.angle_alpha   90.00
_cell.angle_beta   90.00
_cell.angle_gamma   90.00
#
_symmetry.space_group_name_H-M   'P 1'
#
loop_
_entity.id
_entity.type
_entity.pdbx_description
1 polymer ?
#
loop_
_entity_poly.entity_id
_entity_poly.type
_entity_poly.pdbx_seq_one_letter_code
_entity_poly.pdbx_strand_id
1 'polypeptide(L)'
;PILQMAWREKISNKSQFILVSSKSLAKTVQFTRMRRGRVIIKRKPDIVHEYNMGMGGIDGTDQMLYTYLDERRNIKTWKKVIFNIFGRMVLNAYILYKLNTAENVLSRFEFTVSIVDDLALPWLMTRTNVEAEMERADGPRR
;
A
#
# COMPACT_ATOMS: atom_id res chain seq x y z
N PRO A 1 -26.11 -2.36 -22.18
CA PRO A 1 -26.97 -1.22 -21.76
C PRO A 1 -26.25 -0.45 -20.64
N ILE A 2 -26.31 0.88 -20.63
CA ILE A 2 -25.69 1.70 -19.58
C ILE A 2 -26.76 2.01 -18.52
N LEU A 3 -26.44 1.81 -17.25
CA LEU A 3 -27.25 2.22 -16.11
C LEU A 3 -26.69 3.52 -15.54
N GLN A 4 -27.53 4.55 -15.46
CA GLN A 4 -27.26 5.78 -14.75
C GLN A 4 -28.23 5.92 -13.57
N MET A 5 -27.71 6.28 -12.40
CA MET A 5 -28.52 6.40 -11.20
C MET A 5 -28.06 7.56 -10.31
N ALA A 6 -28.98 8.43 -9.94
CA ALA A 6 -28.78 9.41 -8.88
C ALA A 6 -29.13 8.78 -7.52
N TRP A 7 -28.24 8.88 -6.53
CA TRP A 7 -28.45 8.32 -5.21
C TRP A 7 -28.20 9.34 -4.09
N ARG A 8 -28.95 9.15 -3.00
CA ARG A 8 -28.87 9.92 -1.77
C ARG A 8 -28.87 8.94 -0.59
N GLU A 9 -27.79 8.94 0.20
CA GLU A 9 -27.68 7.98 1.31
C GLU A 9 -28.53 8.35 2.53
N LYS A 10 -28.68 9.64 2.83
CA LYS A 10 -29.54 10.13 3.91
C LYS A 10 -30.48 11.18 3.34
N ILE A 11 -31.76 11.10 3.69
CA ILE A 11 -32.77 12.09 3.28
C ILE A 11 -32.31 13.51 3.68
N SER A 12 -31.69 13.65 4.85
CA SER A 12 -31.14 14.92 5.36
C SER A 12 -29.95 15.47 4.56
N ASN A 13 -29.23 14.64 3.81
CA ASN A 13 -28.09 15.11 3.03
C ASN A 13 -28.56 15.64 1.67
N LYS A 14 -28.58 16.96 1.48
CA LYS A 14 -29.07 17.62 0.25
C LYS A 14 -28.28 17.25 -1.01
N SER A 15 -27.02 16.85 -0.89
CA SER A 15 -26.22 16.42 -2.03
C SER A 15 -26.60 15.00 -2.48
N GLN A 16 -26.88 14.88 -3.78
CA GLN A 16 -26.97 13.61 -4.48
C GLN A 16 -25.68 13.38 -5.25
N PHE A 17 -25.33 12.11 -5.46
CA PHE A 17 -24.27 11.73 -6.37
C PHE A 17 -24.83 10.86 -7.49
N ILE A 18 -24.21 10.93 -8.66
CA ILE A 18 -24.61 10.16 -9.83
C ILE A 18 -23.58 9.06 -10.06
N LEU A 19 -24.07 7.83 -10.20
CA LEU A 19 -23.28 6.68 -10.60
C LEU A 19 -23.67 6.27 -12.02
N VAL A 20 -22.66 5.86 -12.79
CA VAL A 20 -22.84 5.32 -14.13
C VAL A 20 -22.12 3.97 -14.18
N SER A 21 -22.78 2.95 -14.70
CA SER A 21 -22.20 1.62 -14.86
C SER A 21 -22.63 0.98 -16.16
N SER A 22 -21.69 0.29 -16.79
CA SER A 22 -21.94 -0.55 -17.97
C SER A 22 -22.30 -2.00 -17.62
N LYS A 23 -22.07 -2.40 -16.37
CA LYS A 23 -22.21 -3.78 -15.87
C LYS A 23 -23.42 -3.96 -14.96
N SER A 24 -23.71 -2.94 -14.15
CA SER A 24 -24.65 -3.06 -13.03
C SER A 24 -26.10 -3.01 -13.52
N LEU A 25 -26.97 -3.81 -12.91
CA LEU A 25 -28.40 -3.84 -13.21
C LEU A 25 -29.16 -2.95 -12.21
N ALA A 26 -30.36 -2.50 -12.59
CA ALA A 26 -31.26 -1.74 -11.72
C ALA A 26 -31.87 -2.66 -10.63
N LYS A 27 -31.03 -3.10 -9.70
CA LYS A 27 -31.38 -4.01 -8.61
C LYS A 27 -31.07 -3.37 -7.26
N THR A 28 -31.82 -3.78 -6.25
CA THR A 28 -31.54 -3.42 -4.86
C THR A 28 -30.98 -4.64 -4.15
N VAL A 29 -29.86 -4.46 -3.47
CA VAL A 29 -29.19 -5.51 -2.69
C VAL A 29 -29.31 -5.22 -1.20
N GLN A 30 -29.38 -6.29 -0.41
CA GLN A 30 -29.31 -6.21 1.04
C GLN A 30 -27.91 -6.64 1.48
N PHE A 31 -27.31 -5.88 2.39
CA PHE A 31 -26.04 -6.25 2.98
C PHE A 31 -26.05 -6.00 4.49
N THR A 32 -25.33 -6.85 5.20
CA THR A 32 -25.14 -6.76 6.64
C THR A 32 -23.94 -5.91 6.95
N ARG A 33 -24.09 -4.96 7.87
CA ARG A 33 -22.97 -4.20 8.43
C ARG A 33 -22.99 -4.30 9.94
N MET A 34 -21.86 -4.72 10.51
CA MET A 34 -21.69 -4.70 11.95
C MET A 34 -21.38 -3.28 12.42
N ARG A 35 -22.08 -2.82 13.46
CA ARG A 35 -21.83 -1.52 14.08
C ARG A 35 -22.07 -1.63 15.58
N ARG A 36 -21.02 -1.36 16.37
CA ARG A 36 -21.06 -1.44 17.85
C ARG A 36 -21.63 -2.78 18.34
N GLY A 37 -21.13 -3.89 17.80
CA GLY A 37 -21.58 -5.24 18.18
C GLY A 37 -22.94 -5.69 17.63
N ARG A 38 -23.71 -4.81 16.97
CA ARG A 38 -25.01 -5.16 16.36
C ARG A 38 -24.90 -5.33 14.85
N VAL A 39 -25.57 -6.35 14.33
CA VAL A 39 -25.75 -6.55 12.88
C VAL A 39 -26.89 -5.66 12.41
N ILE A 40 -26.59 -4.77 11.46
CA ILE A 40 -27.57 -3.88 10.83
C ILE A 40 -27.73 -4.32 9.38
N ILE A 41 -28.96 -4.60 8.97
CA ILE A 41 -29.31 -4.87 7.58
C ILE A 41 -29.54 -3.53 6.88
N LYS A 42 -28.83 -3.28 5.78
CA LYS A 42 -29.02 -2.11 4.93
C LYS A 42 -29.44 -2.53 3.54
N ARG A 43 -30.31 -1.73 2.92
CA ARG A 43 -30.72 -1.87 1.52
C ARG A 43 -30.14 -0.70 0.73
N LYS A 44 -29.42 -1.00 -0.35
CA LYS A 44 -28.92 0.00 -1.30
C LYS A 44 -28.99 -0.56 -2.73
N PRO A 45 -29.01 0.30 -3.76
CA PRO A 45 -28.87 -0.15 -5.13
C PRO A 45 -27.56 -0.90 -5.34
N ASP A 46 -27.60 -1.89 -6.22
CA ASP A 46 -26.47 -2.77 -6.54
C ASP A 46 -25.25 -1.97 -7.00
N ILE A 47 -25.46 -1.01 -7.92
CA ILE A 47 -24.43 -0.10 -8.42
C ILE A 47 -23.72 0.70 -7.30
N VAL A 48 -24.44 1.07 -6.22
CA VAL A 48 -23.85 1.76 -5.06
C VAL A 48 -23.00 0.79 -4.24
N HIS A 49 -23.46 -0.45 -4.11
CA HIS A 49 -22.73 -1.47 -3.37
C HIS A 49 -21.45 -1.88 -4.09
N GLU A 50 -21.52 -2.22 -5.38
CA GLU A 50 -20.37 -2.57 -6.22
C GLU A 50 -19.32 -1.45 -6.21
N TYR A 51 -19.75 -0.20 -6.35
CA TYR A 51 -18.85 0.96 -6.30
C TYR A 51 -18.09 1.06 -4.97
N ASN A 52 -18.81 0.96 -3.84
CA ASN A 52 -18.20 1.04 -2.53
C ASN A 52 -17.24 -0.14 -2.25
N MET A 53 -17.48 -1.32 -2.83
CA MET A 53 -16.56 -2.44 -2.73
C MET A 53 -15.25 -2.20 -3.49
N GLY A 54 -15.32 -1.57 -4.68
CA GLY A 54 -14.14 -1.32 -5.51
C GLY A 54 -13.35 -0.06 -5.14
N MET A 55 -13.99 0.93 -4.50
CA MET A 55 -13.40 2.24 -4.25
C MET A 55 -12.14 2.22 -3.37
N GLY A 56 -12.09 1.34 -2.37
CA GLY A 56 -11.05 1.39 -1.33
C GLY A 56 -9.68 0.84 -1.72
N GLY A 57 -9.52 0.30 -2.93
CA GLY A 57 -8.28 -0.37 -3.34
C GLY A 57 -7.07 0.59 -3.41
N ILE A 58 -7.27 1.77 -3.98
CA ILE A 58 -6.20 2.78 -4.12
C ILE A 58 -5.86 3.38 -2.76
N ASP A 59 -6.87 3.88 -2.04
CA ASP A 59 -6.69 4.49 -0.71
C ASP A 59 -6.01 3.52 0.27
N GLY A 60 -6.38 2.23 0.23
CA GLY A 60 -5.73 1.21 1.05
C GLY A 60 -4.27 0.96 0.65
N THR A 61 -3.97 0.97 -0.64
CA THR A 61 -2.58 0.85 -1.13
C THR A 61 -1.74 2.05 -0.73
N ASP A 62 -2.27 3.26 -0.87
CA ASP A 62 -1.60 4.49 -0.47
C ASP A 62 -1.39 4.51 1.06
N GLN A 63 -2.39 4.11 1.85
CA GLN A 63 -2.26 3.97 3.31
C GLN A 63 -1.13 3.01 3.70
N MET A 64 -0.98 1.89 2.99
CA MET A 64 0.13 0.96 3.24
C MET A 64 1.49 1.59 2.91
N LEU A 65 1.59 2.39 1.85
CA LEU A 65 2.83 3.09 1.50
C LEU A 65 3.20 4.12 2.58
N TYR A 66 2.22 4.86 3.10
CA TYR A 66 2.45 5.89 4.12
C TYR A 66 3.23 5.40 5.35
N THR A 67 3.08 4.14 5.76
CA THR A 67 3.80 3.61 6.93
C THR A 67 5.33 3.56 6.74
N TYR A 68 5.83 3.52 5.50
CA TYR A 68 7.28 3.51 5.19
C TYR A 68 7.68 4.62 4.21
N LEU A 69 6.87 5.69 4.09
CA LEU A 69 7.25 6.84 3.28
C LEU A 69 8.41 7.59 3.93
N ASP A 70 9.45 7.85 3.14
CA ASP A 70 10.56 8.71 3.54
C ASP A 70 10.13 10.19 3.39
N GLU A 71 9.70 10.80 4.49
CA GLU A 71 9.27 12.21 4.54
C GLU A 71 10.43 13.22 4.51
N ARG A 72 11.66 12.77 4.20
CA ARG A 72 12.83 13.65 4.12
C ARG A 72 12.58 14.84 3.19
N ARG A 73 12.83 16.04 3.74
CA ARG A 73 12.75 17.30 3.00
C ARG A 73 13.83 17.31 1.91
N ASN A 74 13.41 17.10 0.67
CA ASN A 74 14.26 17.14 -0.51
C ASN A 74 14.04 18.44 -1.29
N ILE A 75 15.11 19.16 -1.62
CA ILE A 75 15.07 20.35 -2.51
C ILE A 75 14.65 19.93 -3.93
N LYS A 76 15.09 18.75 -4.38
CA LYS A 76 14.81 18.22 -5.71
C LYS A 76 13.62 17.27 -5.68
N THR A 77 12.49 17.66 -6.30
CA THR A 77 11.23 16.89 -6.29
C THR A 77 11.33 15.51 -6.95
N TRP A 78 12.19 15.34 -7.97
CA TRP A 78 12.37 14.04 -8.62
C TRP A 78 12.83 12.93 -7.67
N LYS A 79 13.57 13.27 -6.59
CA LYS A 79 13.97 12.30 -5.56
C LYS A 79 12.75 11.68 -4.89
N LYS A 80 11.72 12.50 -4.59
CA LYS A 80 10.47 12.01 -3.98
C LYS A 80 9.75 11.01 -4.90
N VAL A 81 9.77 11.25 -6.20
CA VAL A 81 9.16 10.34 -7.20
C VAL A 81 9.89 9.00 -7.19
N ILE A 82 11.23 9.02 -7.24
CA ILE A 82 12.04 7.80 -7.24
C ILE A 82 11.84 7.00 -5.95
N PHE A 83 11.89 7.63 -4.78
CA PHE A 83 11.68 6.93 -3.51
C PHE A 83 10.26 6.36 -3.38
N ASN A 84 9.25 7.06 -3.90
CA ASN A 84 7.89 6.53 -3.96
C ASN A 84 7.79 5.29 -4.88
N ILE A 85 8.52 5.28 -6.01
CA ILE A 85 8.60 4.10 -6.89
C ILE A 85 9.26 2.94 -6.14
N PHE A 86 10.38 3.15 -5.44
CA PHE A 86 11.02 2.12 -4.62
C PHE A 86 10.08 1.56 -3.55
N GLY A 87 9.36 2.43 -2.83
CA GLY A 87 8.37 1.99 -1.83
C GLY A 87 7.28 1.11 -2.44
N ARG A 88 6.77 1.45 -3.63
CA ARG A 88 5.80 0.64 -4.38
C ARG A 88 6.36 -0.71 -4.82
N MET A 89 7.61 -0.74 -5.29
CA MET A 89 8.27 -1.99 -5.68
C MET A 89 8.44 -2.93 -4.49
N VAL A 90 8.91 -2.43 -3.34
CA VAL A 90 9.06 -3.23 -2.11
C VAL A 90 7.71 -3.74 -1.61
N LEU A 91 6.66 -2.90 -1.63
CA LEU A 91 5.31 -3.32 -1.24
C LEU A 91 4.78 -4.43 -2.16
N ASN A 92 4.93 -4.29 -3.47
CA ASN A 92 4.50 -5.30 -4.44
C ASN A 92 5.29 -6.60 -4.28
N ALA A 93 6.60 -6.52 -4.07
CA ALA A 93 7.45 -7.68 -3.79
C ALA A 93 6.99 -8.41 -2.52
N TYR A 94 6.65 -7.68 -1.46
CA TYR A 94 6.11 -8.26 -0.23
C TYR A 94 4.74 -8.92 -0.43
N ILE A 95 3.85 -8.33 -1.22
CA ILE A 95 2.57 -8.95 -1.57
C ILE A 95 2.80 -10.27 -2.30
N LEU A 96 3.70 -10.29 -3.28
CA LEU A 96 4.07 -11.53 -4.00
C LEU A 96 4.69 -12.56 -3.06
N TYR A 97 5.61 -12.14 -2.17
CA TYR A 97 6.20 -13.00 -1.16
C TYR A 97 5.13 -13.67 -0.29
N LYS A 98 4.17 -12.88 0.22
CA LYS A 98 3.03 -13.40 1.02
C LYS A 98 2.18 -14.39 0.27
N LEU A 99 1.93 -14.16 -1.01
CA LEU A 99 1.11 -15.06 -1.83
C LEU A 99 1.80 -16.39 -2.12
N ASN A 100 3.13 -16.43 -2.09
CA ASN A 100 3.93 -17.62 -2.41
C ASN A 100 4.52 -18.32 -1.18
N THR A 101 4.25 -17.83 0.03
CA THR A 101 4.81 -18.37 1.28
C THR A 101 3.68 -18.85 2.18
N ALA A 102 3.65 -20.15 2.49
CA ALA A 102 2.56 -20.77 3.25
C ALA A 102 2.76 -20.69 4.77
N GLU A 103 4.01 -20.74 5.24
CA GLU A 103 4.36 -20.76 6.67
C GLU A 103 5.48 -19.77 6.98
N ASN A 104 5.53 -19.29 8.23
CA ASN A 104 6.58 -18.38 8.73
C ASN A 104 6.75 -17.11 7.89
N VAL A 105 5.63 -16.53 7.47
CA VAL A 105 5.60 -15.29 6.71
C VAL A 105 6.14 -14.15 7.57
N LEU A 106 7.32 -13.65 7.19
CA LEU A 106 7.93 -12.45 7.76
C LEU A 106 6.93 -11.28 7.78
N SER A 107 7.04 -10.46 8.82
CA SER A 107 6.38 -9.17 8.84
C SER A 107 6.93 -8.27 7.72
N ARG A 108 6.18 -7.23 7.35
CA ARG A 108 6.61 -6.29 6.30
C ARG A 108 7.92 -5.58 6.66
N PHE A 109 8.11 -5.34 7.96
CA PHE A 109 9.33 -4.74 8.49
C PHE A 109 10.53 -5.67 8.28
N GLU A 110 10.43 -6.91 8.77
CA GLU A 110 11.50 -7.91 8.65
C GLU A 110 11.85 -8.20 7.19
N PHE A 111 10.84 -8.32 6.32
CA PHE A 111 11.04 -8.47 4.87
C PHE A 111 11.77 -7.27 4.24
N THR A 112 11.47 -6.06 4.71
CA THR A 112 12.16 -4.86 4.20
C THR A 112 13.60 -4.80 4.70
N VAL A 113 13.84 -5.18 5.97
CA VAL A 113 15.19 -5.27 6.54
C VAL A 113 16.03 -6.30 5.80
N SER A 114 15.48 -7.49 5.50
CA SER A 114 16.22 -8.50 4.74
C SER A 114 16.65 -8.00 3.36
N ILE A 115 15.78 -7.27 2.65
CA ILE A 115 16.15 -6.64 1.37
C ILE A 115 17.29 -5.64 1.56
N VAL A 116 17.24 -4.81 2.60
CA VAL A 116 18.30 -3.83 2.88
C VAL A 116 19.62 -4.53 3.19
N ASP A 117 19.58 -5.58 4.01
CA ASP A 117 20.76 -6.36 4.37
C ASP A 117 21.35 -7.05 3.14
N ASP A 118 20.54 -7.73 2.33
CA ASP A 118 20.98 -8.40 1.10
C ASP A 118 21.65 -7.44 0.11
N LEU A 119 21.18 -6.20 0.04
CA LEU A 119 21.74 -5.17 -0.83
C LEU A 119 22.99 -4.49 -0.23
N ALA A 120 23.03 -4.28 1.09
CA ALA A 120 24.06 -3.49 1.74
C ALA A 120 25.26 -4.32 2.21
N LEU A 121 25.04 -5.55 2.67
CA LEU A 121 26.08 -6.38 3.28
C LEU A 121 27.27 -6.64 2.35
N PRO A 122 27.11 -7.01 1.06
CA PRO A 122 28.26 -7.24 0.19
C PRO A 122 29.16 -6.00 0.04
N TRP A 123 28.54 -4.82 -0.02
CA TRP A 123 29.26 -3.55 -0.13
C TRP A 123 29.98 -3.18 1.18
N LEU A 124 29.31 -3.36 2.32
CA LEU A 124 29.90 -3.10 3.64
C LEU A 124 31.12 -4.00 3.88
N MET A 125 31.02 -5.28 3.55
CA MET A 125 32.14 -6.23 3.68
C MET A 125 33.34 -5.80 2.83
N THR A 126 33.09 -5.38 1.59
CA THR A 126 34.14 -4.87 0.68
C THR A 126 34.84 -3.65 1.27
N ARG A 127 34.07 -2.68 1.78
CA ARG A 127 34.63 -1.45 2.35
C ARG A 127 35.49 -1.72 3.59
N THR A 128 34.99 -2.57 4.50
CA THR A 128 35.71 -2.92 5.72
C THR A 128 37.03 -3.65 5.43
N ASN A 129 37.03 -4.52 4.41
CA ASN A 129 38.26 -5.21 3.98
C ASN A 129 39.30 -4.23 3.43
N VAL A 130 38.87 -3.24 2.63
CA VAL A 130 39.74 -2.17 2.11
C VAL A 130 40.31 -1.32 3.24
N GLU A 131 39.49 -0.93 4.21
CA GLU A 131 39.93 -0.16 5.40
C GLU A 131 40.97 -0.96 6.21
N ALA A 132 40.74 -2.26 6.45
CA ALA A 132 41.66 -3.13 7.16
C ALA A 132 42.98 -3.38 6.40
N GLU A 133 42.97 -3.36 5.07
CA GLU A 133 44.19 -3.41 4.25
C GLU A 133 44.98 -2.10 4.30
N MET A 134 44.30 -0.95 4.28
CA MET A 134 44.94 0.36 4.43
C MET A 134 45.59 0.52 5.81
N GLU A 135 44.93 0.09 6.90
CA GLU A 135 45.53 0.11 8.24
C GLU A 135 46.74 -0.81 8.39
N ARG A 136 46.73 -1.98 7.72
CA ARG A 136 47.90 -2.86 7.66
C ARG A 136 49.05 -2.26 6.84
N ALA A 137 48.75 -1.43 5.84
CA ALA A 137 49.74 -0.76 5.01
C ALA A 137 50.36 0.49 5.68
N ASP A 138 49.59 1.23 6.47
CA ASP A 138 50.02 2.47 7.18
C ASP A 138 50.78 2.16 8.48
N GLY A 139 51.64 1.12 8.48
CA GLY A 139 52.35 0.56 9.64
C GLY A 139 52.94 1.61 10.61
N PRO A 140 53.19 1.25 11.88
CA PRO A 140 53.24 2.18 13.01
C PRO A 140 54.11 3.40 12.70
N ARG A 141 53.50 4.59 12.76
CA ARG A 141 54.21 5.87 12.64
C ARG A 141 55.24 5.93 13.77
N ARG A 142 56.50 5.82 13.39
CA ARG A 142 57.66 5.96 14.29
C ARG A 142 57.72 7.34 14.92
#